data_AF-A0ABC8SA28-F1
#
_entry.id   AF-A0ABC8SA28-F1
#
_cell.length_a   1.000
_cell.length_b   1.000
_cell.length_c   1.000
_cell.angle_alpha   90.00
_cell.angle_beta   90.00
_cell.angle_gamma   90.00
#
_symmetry.space_group_name_H-M   'P 1'
#
loop_
_entity.id
_entity.type
_entity.pdbx_description
1 polymer ?
#
loop_
_entity_poly.entity_id
_entity_poly.type
_entity_poly.pdbx_seq_one_letter_code
_entity_poly.pdbx_strand_id
1 'polypeptide(L)'
;MYSTFLVGKSTHKDVKDSTNWLFKAYYGNRIFMGYCCIACEVLYLTLFLLAKNQTESMTNVLMDAAKQSLVYSTLLALLLFGWAIKQIVNIIQMKTAADACVLYDINKKRKQ
;
A
#
# COMPACT_ATOMS: atom_id res chain seq x y z
N MET A 1 -2.59 8.84 -11.61
CA MET A 1 -1.93 9.93 -12.37
C MET A 1 -2.73 10.31 -13.60
N TYR A 2 -3.03 9.39 -14.53
CA TYR A 2 -3.91 9.67 -15.69
C TYR A 2 -5.32 10.14 -15.30
N SER A 3 -5.98 9.43 -14.38
CA SER A 3 -7.29 9.83 -13.83
C SER A 3 -7.27 11.19 -13.12
N THR A 4 -6.16 11.50 -12.43
CA THR A 4 -5.95 12.77 -11.73
C THR A 4 -5.84 13.93 -12.71
N PHE A 5 -5.17 13.73 -13.84
CA PHE A 5 -5.09 14.67 -14.95
C PHE A 5 -6.46 14.91 -15.60
N LEU A 6 -7.20 13.84 -15.90
CA LEU A 6 -8.55 13.95 -16.50
C LEU A 6 -9.55 14.70 -15.61
N VAL A 7 -9.45 14.54 -14.29
CA VAL A 7 -10.32 15.21 -13.31
C VAL A 7 -9.78 16.59 -12.90
N GLY A 8 -8.62 17.01 -13.40
CA GLY A 8 -8.02 18.31 -13.08
C GLY A 8 -7.60 18.47 -11.62
N LYS A 9 -7.34 17.38 -10.90
CA LYS A 9 -6.86 17.44 -9.51
C LYS A 9 -5.36 17.74 -9.50
N SER A 10 -4.94 18.70 -8.67
CA SER A 10 -3.54 19.09 -8.47
C SER A 10 -2.64 17.91 -8.07
N THR A 11 -3.17 16.93 -7.30
CA THR A 11 -2.39 15.78 -6.87
C THR A 11 -3.26 14.59 -6.45
N HIS A 12 -2.81 13.36 -6.71
CA HIS A 12 -3.50 12.12 -6.28
C HIS A 12 -3.42 11.89 -4.75
N LYS A 13 -2.66 12.73 -4.05
CA LYS A 13 -2.56 12.84 -2.58
C LYS A 13 -3.43 13.97 -2.01
N ASP A 14 -4.18 14.70 -2.85
CA ASP A 14 -5.10 15.76 -2.40
C ASP A 14 -6.42 15.09 -2.02
N VAL A 15 -6.38 14.50 -0.84
CA VAL A 15 -7.48 13.73 -0.27
C VAL A 15 -8.37 14.67 0.56
N LYS A 16 -8.94 15.69 -0.09
CA LYS A 16 -10.08 16.39 0.50
C LYS A 16 -11.27 15.43 0.42
N ASP A 17 -11.55 14.78 1.54
CA ASP A 17 -12.74 13.99 1.86
C ASP A 17 -12.89 12.61 1.18
N SER A 18 -11.91 11.71 1.36
CA SER A 18 -12.14 10.28 1.06
C SER A 18 -12.76 9.55 2.26
N THR A 19 -13.75 8.72 1.96
CA THR A 19 -14.68 7.96 2.83
C THR A 19 -14.03 6.94 3.79
N ASN A 20 -12.72 6.65 3.72
CA ASN A 20 -12.08 5.59 4.51
C ASN A 20 -11.06 6.12 5.53
N TRP A 21 -11.32 5.84 6.81
CA TRP A 21 -10.49 6.26 7.95
C TRP A 21 -9.01 5.89 7.82
N LEU A 22 -8.73 4.69 7.30
CA LEU A 22 -7.37 4.16 7.12
C LEU A 22 -6.58 4.98 6.10
N PHE A 23 -7.23 5.41 5.02
CA PHE A 23 -6.60 6.24 3.99
C PHE A 23 -6.32 7.65 4.51
N LYS A 24 -7.22 8.19 5.35
CA LYS A 24 -7.02 9.45 6.07
C LYS A 24 -5.87 9.36 7.09
N ALA A 25 -5.74 8.26 7.82
CA ALA A 25 -4.61 8.05 8.73
C ALA A 25 -3.28 7.92 7.95
N TYR A 26 -3.30 7.19 6.83
CA TYR A 26 -2.13 7.00 5.96
C TYR A 26 -1.63 8.30 5.33
N TYR A 27 -2.51 9.09 4.72
CA TYR A 27 -2.14 10.33 4.05
C TYR A 27 -2.15 11.56 4.97
N GLY A 28 -2.85 11.50 6.10
CA GLY A 28 -2.93 12.60 7.07
C GLY A 28 -1.70 12.71 7.96
N ASN A 29 -0.97 11.60 8.20
CA ASN A 29 0.26 11.62 8.99
C ASN A 29 1.46 11.17 8.16
N ARG A 30 2.35 12.12 7.82
CA ARG A 30 3.55 11.85 7.02
C ARG A 30 4.51 10.85 7.68
N ILE A 31 4.58 10.83 9.01
CA ILE A 31 5.44 9.89 9.75
C ILE A 31 4.93 8.46 9.57
N PHE A 32 3.61 8.28 9.66
CA PHE A 32 2.99 6.97 9.49
C PHE A 32 3.11 6.43 8.06
N MET A 33 2.97 7.31 7.05
CA MET A 33 3.29 6.97 5.66
C MET A 33 4.75 6.49 5.52
N GLY A 34 5.69 7.23 6.12
CA GLY A 34 7.12 6.90 6.12
C GLY A 34 7.41 5.54 6.77
N TYR A 35 6.81 5.29 7.94
CA TYR A 35 6.88 3.99 8.63
C TYR A 35 6.45 2.85 7.70
N CYS A 36 5.30 2.96 7.04
CA CYS A 36 4.82 1.92 6.14
C CYS A 36 5.75 1.70 4.94
N CYS A 37 6.37 2.76 4.41
CA CYS A 37 7.37 2.63 3.35
C CYS A 37 8.61 1.85 3.81
N ILE A 38 9.21 2.27 4.94
CA ILE A 38 10.40 1.64 5.49
C ILE A 38 10.10 0.18 5.88
N ALA A 39 8.93 -0.07 6.46
CA ALA A 39 8.48 -1.41 6.81
C ALA A 39 8.43 -2.35 5.60
N CYS A 40 7.96 -1.86 4.43
CA CYS A 40 7.95 -2.65 3.20
C CYS A 40 9.36 -3.00 2.73
N GLU A 41 10.26 -2.01 2.65
CA GLU A 41 11.64 -2.21 2.18
C GLU A 41 12.40 -3.18 3.10
N VAL A 42 12.29 -2.96 4.40
CA VAL A 42 12.95 -3.81 5.42
C VAL A 42 12.38 -5.22 5.40
N LEU A 43 11.07 -5.39 5.20
CA LEU A 43 10.46 -6.72 5.05
C LEU A 43 11.08 -7.46 3.86
N TYR A 44 11.12 -6.83 2.68
CA TYR A 44 11.68 -7.45 1.48
C TYR A 44 13.17 -7.78 1.61
N LEU A 45 13.97 -6.88 2.19
CA LEU A 45 15.38 -7.13 2.48
C LEU A 45 15.56 -8.30 3.46
N THR A 46 14.74 -8.37 4.51
CA THR A 46 14.81 -9.46 5.50
C THR A 46 14.47 -10.80 4.86
N LEU A 47 13.41 -10.85 4.04
CA LEU A 47 13.04 -12.05 3.29
C LEU A 47 14.12 -12.46 2.29
N PHE A 48 14.74 -11.48 1.61
CA PHE A 48 15.83 -11.73 0.67
C PHE A 48 17.07 -12.31 1.36
N LEU A 49 17.46 -11.76 2.51
CA LEU A 49 18.59 -12.28 3.30
C LEU A 49 18.34 -13.67 3.86
N LEU A 50 17.08 -14.00 4.18
CA LEU A 50 16.71 -15.29 4.75
C LEU A 50 16.45 -16.37 3.68
N ALA A 51 16.19 -15.98 2.43
CA ALA A 51 16.00 -16.89 1.32
C ALA A 51 17.30 -17.63 1.00
N LYS A 52 17.43 -18.86 1.52
CA LYS A 52 18.62 -19.70 1.36
C LYS A 52 18.69 -20.41 0.00
N ASN A 53 17.55 -20.67 -0.63
CA ASN A 53 17.41 -21.29 -1.95
C ASN A 53 16.39 -20.51 -2.80
N GLN A 54 16.62 -20.37 -4.11
CA GLN A 54 15.74 -19.62 -5.02
C GLN A 54 14.33 -20.21 -5.19
N THR A 55 14.11 -21.47 -4.79
CA THR A 55 12.85 -22.21 -4.99
C THR A 55 12.00 -22.38 -3.73
N GLU A 56 12.41 -21.79 -2.60
CA GLU A 56 11.62 -21.82 -1.37
C GLU A 56 10.37 -20.94 -1.52
N SER A 57 9.21 -21.44 -1.08
CA SER A 57 8.01 -20.62 -1.05
C SER A 57 8.18 -19.49 -0.03
N MET A 58 7.74 -18.27 -0.37
CA MET A 58 7.82 -17.12 0.55
C MET A 58 7.19 -17.42 1.91
N THR A 59 6.15 -18.25 1.94
CA THR A 59 5.46 -18.65 3.17
C THR A 59 6.34 -19.51 4.07
N ASN A 60 7.19 -20.37 3.51
CA ASN A 60 8.10 -21.20 4.28
C ASN A 60 9.21 -20.34 4.91
N VAL A 61 9.82 -19.45 4.11
CA VAL A 61 10.84 -18.51 4.60
C VAL A 61 10.28 -17.61 5.71
N LEU A 62 9.04 -17.13 5.55
CA LEU A 62 8.36 -16.32 6.56
C LEU A 62 8.05 -17.10 7.85
N MET A 63 7.60 -18.36 7.72
CA MET A 63 7.30 -19.21 8.86
C MET A 63 8.55 -19.61 9.64
N ASP A 64 9.66 -19.85 8.94
CA ASP A 64 10.95 -20.16 9.55
C ASP A 64 11.53 -18.92 10.27
N ALA A 65 11.39 -17.73 9.69
CA ALA A 65 11.74 -16.47 10.34
C ALA A 65 10.96 -16.25 11.64
N ALA A 66 9.65 -16.55 11.62
CA ALA A 66 8.76 -16.36 12.76
C ALA A 66 9.04 -17.37 13.89
N LYS A 67 9.56 -18.56 13.57
CA LYS A 67 9.90 -19.60 14.55
C LYS A 67 11.24 -19.38 15.24
N GLN A 68 12.12 -18.54 14.69
CA GLN A 68 13.48 -18.39 15.18
C GLN A 68 13.56 -17.74 16.57
N SER A 69 12.77 -16.68 16.83
CA SER A 69 12.65 -16.11 18.17
C SER A 69 11.40 -15.24 18.31
N LEU A 70 10.96 -15.02 19.55
CA LEU A 70 9.83 -14.14 19.85
C LEU A 70 10.08 -12.69 19.38
N VAL A 71 11.32 -12.21 19.45
CA VAL A 71 11.70 -10.84 19.01
C VAL A 71 11.65 -10.72 17.49
N TYR A 72 12.14 -11.72 16.77
CA TYR A 72 12.04 -11.76 15.31
C TYR A 72 10.58 -11.85 14.86
N SER A 73 9.76 -12.65 15.55
CA SER A 73 8.33 -12.79 15.27
C SER A 73 7.56 -11.48 15.46
N THR A 74 7.80 -10.75 16.56
CA THR A 74 7.14 -9.46 16.79
C THR A 74 7.59 -8.39 15.80
N LEU A 75 8.87 -8.35 15.44
CA LEU A 75 9.40 -7.46 14.41
C LEU A 75 8.77 -7.76 13.04
N LEU A 76 8.70 -9.03 12.66
CA LEU A 76 8.10 -9.48 11.41
C LEU A 76 6.62 -9.11 11.33
N ALA A 77 5.87 -9.26 12.43
CA ALA A 77 4.47 -8.86 12.51
C ALA A 77 4.28 -7.34 12.28
N LEU A 78 5.15 -6.50 12.88
CA LEU A 78 5.12 -5.05 12.68
C LEU A 78 5.43 -4.66 11.22
N LEU A 79 6.40 -5.34 10.60
CA LEU A 79 6.77 -5.14 9.21
C LEU A 79 5.64 -5.56 8.25
N LEU A 80 5.05 -6.73 8.47
CA LEU A 80 3.91 -7.25 7.71
C LEU A 80 2.69 -6.33 7.84
N PHE A 81 2.46 -5.76 9.02
CA PHE A 81 1.38 -4.79 9.22
C PHE A 81 1.58 -3.54 8.37
N GLY A 82 2.79 -2.95 8.38
CA GLY A 82 3.11 -1.80 7.54
C GLY A 82 2.99 -2.11 6.04
N TRP A 83 3.42 -3.31 5.64
CA TRP A 83 3.26 -3.81 4.26
C TRP A 83 1.79 -3.98 3.86
N ALA A 84 0.97 -4.61 4.69
CA ALA A 84 -0.44 -4.86 4.42
C ALA A 84 -1.21 -3.54 4.22
N ILE A 85 -0.94 -2.54 5.07
CA ILE A 85 -1.52 -1.20 4.94
C ILE A 85 -1.16 -0.59 3.59
N LYS A 86 0.11 -0.70 3.18
CA LYS A 86 0.56 -0.19 1.88
C LYS A 86 -0.17 -0.87 0.72
N GLN A 87 -0.37 -2.19 0.78
CA GLN A 87 -1.13 -2.91 -0.25
C GLN A 87 -2.60 -2.49 -0.30
N ILE A 88 -3.24 -2.33 0.86
CA ILE A 88 -4.63 -1.86 0.93
C ILE A 88 -4.76 -0.46 0.34
N VAL A 89 -3.85 0.45 0.67
CA VAL A 89 -3.82 1.81 0.13
C VAL A 89 -3.67 1.80 -1.39
N ASN A 90 -2.79 0.96 -1.93
CA ASN A 90 -2.62 0.81 -3.38
C ASN A 90 -3.92 0.33 -4.07
N ILE A 91 -4.64 -0.62 -3.47
CA ILE A 91 -5.93 -1.10 -3.99
C ILE A 91 -6.97 0.02 -3.98
N ILE A 92 -7.06 0.78 -2.88
CA ILE A 92 -7.97 1.93 -2.76
C ILE A 92 -7.66 2.95 -3.87
N GLN A 93 -6.38 3.26 -4.10
CA GLN A 93 -5.99 4.19 -5.16
C GLN A 93 -6.37 3.70 -6.56
N MET A 94 -6.21 2.40 -6.83
CA MET A 94 -6.61 1.82 -8.10
C MET A 94 -8.11 1.94 -8.32
N LYS A 95 -8.91 1.60 -7.29
CA LYS A 95 -10.38 1.73 -7.35
C LYS A 95 -10.80 3.19 -7.54
N THR A 96 -10.28 4.12 -6.74
CA THR A 96 -10.59 5.55 -6.86
C THR A 96 -10.18 6.11 -8.22
N ALA A 97 -9.09 5.64 -8.81
CA ALA A 97 -8.68 6.03 -10.15
C ALA A 97 -9.65 5.52 -11.23
N ALA A 98 -10.13 4.28 -11.10
CA ALA A 98 -11.14 3.73 -12.02
C ALA A 98 -12.47 4.49 -11.94
N ASP A 99 -12.96 4.75 -10.71
CA ASP A 99 -14.20 5.51 -10.49
C ASP A 99 -14.11 6.93 -11.10
N ALA A 100 -12.95 7.57 -10.95
CA ALA A 100 -12.68 8.89 -11.53
C ALA A 100 -12.72 8.88 -13.07
N CYS A 101 -12.18 7.85 -13.71
CA CYS A 101 -12.23 7.72 -15.17
C CYS A 101 -13.67 7.49 -15.67
N VAL A 102 -14.42 6.61 -15.01
CA VAL A 102 -15.82 6.33 -15.36
C VAL A 102 -16.68 7.60 -15.23
N LEU A 103 -16.53 8.34 -14.13
CA LEU A 103 -17.26 9.59 -13.92
C LEU A 103 -16.91 10.64 -14.99
N TYR A 104 -15.63 10.72 -15.39
CA TYR A 104 -15.20 11.60 -16.47
C TYR A 104 -15.88 11.24 -17.79
N ASP A 105 -15.89 9.96 -18.16
CA ASP A 105 -16.49 9.48 -19.42
C ASP A 105 -18.01 9.70 -19.47
N ILE A 106 -18.73 9.48 -18.36
CA ILE A 106 -20.16 9.77 -18.25
C ILE A 106 -20.43 11.27 -18.45
N ASN A 107 -19.65 12.12 -17.79
CA ASN A 107 -19.80 13.57 -17.89
C ASN A 107 -19.48 14.09 -19.29
N LYS A 108 -18.52 13.48 -19.98
CA LYS A 108 -18.20 13.79 -21.38
C LYS A 108 -19.38 13.47 -22.31
N LYS A 109 -20.00 12.30 -22.15
CA LYS A 109 -21.19 11.90 -22.94
C LYS A 109 -22.41 12.78 -22.70
N ARG A 110 -22.58 13.33 -21.49
CA ARG A 110 -23.71 14.22 -21.15
C ARG A 110 -23.56 15.65 -21.69
N LYS A 111 -22.36 16.04 -22.11
CA LYS A 111 -22.06 17.37 -22.69
C LYS A 111 -22.05 17.37 -24.22
N GLN A 112 -22.12 16.21 -24.86
CA GLN A 112 -22.38 16.04 -26.29
C GLN A 112 -23.87 15.81 -26.52
#